data_AF-G5A5K4-F1
#
_entry.id   AF-G5A5K4-F1
#
_cell.length_a   1.000
_cell.length_b   1.000
_cell.length_c   1.000
_cell.angle_alpha   90.00
_cell.angle_beta   90.00
_cell.angle_gamma   90.00
#
_symmetry.space_group_name_H-M   'P 1'
#
loop_
_entity.id
_entity.type
_entity.pdbx_description
1 polymer ?
#
loop_
_entity_poly.entity_id
_entity_poly.type
_entity_poly.pdbx_seq_one_letter_code
_entity_poly.pdbx_strand_id
1 'polypeptide(L)'
;MLRKFGVEIKHGSSVAVLFGRQVTRRYVESDRIVLVRHSIVDEIQLTGSPTGGLTFRESGWIVVKNATDVPGTGAATLVQACSTMSPDIDLDAQWEIGALTNFVLQSREDVEVGNDAIIENMMIEEAAKQTVA
;
A
#
# COMPACT_ATOMS: atom_id res chain seq x y z
N MET A 1 -0.93 4.91 -15.15
CA MET A 1 -2.23 4.25 -15.46
C MET A 1 -3.17 4.52 -14.30
N LEU A 2 -4.40 4.95 -14.57
CA LEU A 2 -5.46 5.09 -13.56
C LEU A 2 -6.20 3.76 -13.38
N ARG A 3 -6.41 3.34 -12.14
CA ARG A 3 -7.20 2.16 -11.77
C ARG A 3 -8.20 2.55 -10.68
N LYS A 4 -9.38 1.94 -10.71
CA LYS A 4 -10.33 1.96 -9.59
C LYS A 4 -10.14 0.67 -8.80
N PHE A 5 -10.30 0.74 -7.48
CA PHE A 5 -10.21 -0.42 -6.61
C PHE A 5 -11.31 -0.38 -5.55
N GLY A 6 -11.67 -1.58 -5.09
CA GLY A 6 -12.52 -1.81 -3.92
C GLY A 6 -11.84 -2.85 -3.05
N VAL A 7 -11.66 -2.58 -1.76
CA VAL A 7 -11.00 -3.49 -0.82
C VAL A 7 -11.87 -3.61 0.43
N GLU A 8 -12.09 -4.84 0.87
CA GLU A 8 -12.67 -5.14 2.17
C GLU A 8 -11.54 -5.51 3.12
N ILE A 9 -11.42 -4.77 4.23
CA ILE A 9 -10.44 -5.03 5.29
C ILE A 9 -11.23 -5.51 6.51
N LYS A 10 -10.92 -6.73 6.96
CA LYS A 10 -11.48 -7.29 8.19
C LYS A 10 -10.46 -7.18 9.29
N HIS A 11 -10.84 -6.53 10.40
CA HIS A 11 -10.00 -6.43 11.58
C HIS A 11 -10.81 -6.75 12.84
N GLY A 12 -10.51 -7.89 13.46
CA GLY A 12 -11.30 -8.40 14.59
C GLY A 12 -12.77 -8.58 14.21
N SER A 13 -13.67 -7.89 14.92
CA SER A 13 -15.10 -7.83 14.62
C SER A 13 -15.50 -6.69 13.68
N SER A 14 -14.57 -5.82 13.29
CA SER A 14 -14.82 -4.67 12.43
C SER A 14 -14.54 -5.01 10.96
N VAL A 15 -15.38 -4.50 10.07
CA VAL A 15 -15.19 -4.59 8.62
C VAL A 15 -15.18 -3.17 8.07
N ALA A 16 -14.20 -2.88 7.23
CA ALA A 16 -14.13 -1.64 6.50
C ALA A 16 -14.11 -1.93 5.00
N VAL A 17 -15.01 -1.27 4.27
CA VAL A 17 -15.01 -1.32 2.81
C VAL A 17 -14.48 0.01 2.29
N LEU A 18 -13.45 -0.06 1.46
CA LEU A 18 -12.73 1.07 0.88
C LEU A 18 -12.93 1.07 -0.62
N PHE A 19 -13.36 2.20 -1.17
CA PHE A 19 -13.35 2.43 -2.61
C PHE A 19 -12.40 3.57 -2.95
N GLY A 20 -11.68 3.43 -4.06
CA GLY A 20 -10.73 4.46 -4.45
C GLY A 20 -10.25 4.38 -5.88
N ARG A 21 -9.43 5.36 -6.21
CA ARG A 21 -8.78 5.56 -7.49
C ARG A 21 -7.29 5.69 -7.25
N GLN A 22 -6.49 4.94 -7.98
CA GLN A 22 -5.03 4.94 -7.88
C GLN A 22 -4.43 5.23 -9.25
N VAL A 23 -3.41 6.09 -9.27
CA VAL A 23 -2.48 6.20 -10.38
C VAL A 23 -1.13 5.63 -9.98
N THR A 24 -0.55 4.83 -10.86
CA THR A 24 0.81 4.31 -10.69
C THR A 24 1.67 4.69 -11.89
N ARG A 25 2.94 5.03 -11.62
CA ARG A 25 3.96 5.28 -12.63
C ARG A 25 5.24 4.50 -12.28
N ARG A 26 5.82 3.87 -13.30
CA ARG A 26 7.08 3.13 -13.21
C ARG A 26 8.20 3.95 -13.83
N TYR A 27 9.32 4.03 -13.13
CA TYR A 27 10.59 4.56 -13.60
C TYR A 27 11.61 3.42 -13.58
N VAL A 28 12.38 3.30 -14.66
CA VAL A 28 13.42 2.29 -14.80
C VAL A 28 14.73 3.05 -14.91
N GLU A 29 15.62 2.83 -13.96
CA GLU A 29 16.98 3.36 -13.93
C GLU A 29 17.97 2.22 -14.15
N SER A 30 19.26 2.53 -14.27
CA SER A 30 20.30 1.53 -14.56
C SER A 30 20.45 0.46 -13.48
N ASP A 31 20.17 0.80 -12.22
CA ASP A 31 20.43 0.00 -11.04
C ASP A 31 19.18 -0.31 -10.20
N ARG A 32 18.03 0.28 -10.56
CA ARG A 32 16.78 0.17 -9.79
C ARG A 32 15.53 0.42 -10.61
N ILE A 33 14.41 -0.07 -10.08
CA ILE A 33 13.06 0.24 -10.53
C ILE A 33 12.36 1.01 -9.42
N VAL A 34 11.72 2.12 -9.78
CA VAL A 34 10.92 2.93 -8.85
C VAL A 34 9.46 2.93 -9.30
N LEU A 35 8.57 2.50 -8.42
CA LEU A 35 7.13 2.58 -8.59
C LEU A 35 6.60 3.69 -7.70
N VAL A 36 6.02 4.73 -8.30
CA VAL A 36 5.36 5.81 -7.56
C VAL A 36 3.86 5.65 -7.71
N ARG A 37 3.14 5.79 -6.60
CA ARG A 37 1.68 5.70 -6.53
C ARG A 37 1.07 6.93 -5.86
N HIS A 38 -0.08 7.33 -6.35
CA HIS A 38 -0.95 8.31 -5.71
C HIS A 38 -2.39 7.80 -5.78
N SER A 39 -3.11 7.85 -4.67
CA SER A 39 -4.47 7.34 -4.57
C SER A 39 -5.39 8.33 -3.87
N ILE A 40 -6.66 8.34 -4.28
CA ILE A 40 -7.76 8.95 -3.54
C ILE A 40 -8.67 7.81 -3.11
N VAL A 41 -8.89 7.68 -1.80
CA VAL A 41 -9.87 6.75 -1.21
C VAL A 41 -11.12 7.59 -0.98
N ASP A 42 -12.16 7.34 -1.78
CA ASP A 42 -13.34 8.21 -1.88
C ASP A 42 -14.37 7.91 -0.75
N GLU A 43 -14.42 6.67 -0.25
CA GLU A 43 -15.41 6.27 0.75
C GLU A 43 -14.88 5.15 1.65
N ILE A 44 -14.99 5.36 2.96
CA ILE A 44 -14.76 4.34 3.99
C ILE A 44 -16.10 4.03 4.64
N GLN A 45 -16.59 2.82 4.45
CA GLN A 45 -17.76 2.33 5.18
C GLN A 45 -17.27 1.48 6.35
N LEU A 46 -17.30 2.06 7.56
CA LEU A 46 -17.02 1.36 8.81
C LEU A 46 -18.33 0.84 9.41
N THR A 47 -18.44 -0.48 9.58
CA THR A 47 -19.64 -1.10 10.15
C THR A 47 -19.85 -0.60 11.60
N GLY A 48 -20.94 0.13 11.85
CA GLY A 48 -21.32 0.60 13.20
C GLY A 48 -20.88 2.02 13.57
N SER A 49 -20.23 2.77 12.67
CA SER A 49 -19.87 4.18 12.87
C SER A 49 -20.48 5.06 11.77
N PRO A 50 -20.97 6.28 12.08
CA PRO A 50 -21.51 7.20 11.08
C PRO A 50 -20.41 7.91 10.26
N THR A 51 -19.22 7.31 10.11
CA THR A 51 -18.05 7.85 9.37
C THR A 51 -18.21 7.81 7.85
N GLY A 52 -19.45 7.88 7.35
CA GLY A 52 -19.73 8.06 5.94
C GLY A 52 -19.19 9.40 5.45
N GLY A 53 -18.43 9.38 4.34
CA GLY A 53 -17.98 10.59 3.66
C GLY A 53 -16.52 11.00 3.89
N LEU A 54 -15.72 10.20 4.59
CA LEU A 54 -14.31 10.53 4.76
C LEU A 54 -13.46 10.10 3.55
N THR A 55 -12.83 11.07 2.91
CA THR A 55 -11.89 10.86 1.82
C THR A 55 -10.46 10.85 2.35
N PHE A 56 -9.58 10.05 1.74
CA PHE A 56 -8.15 10.09 2.02
C PHE A 56 -7.33 10.28 0.77
N ARG A 57 -6.24 11.03 0.90
CA ARG A 57 -5.20 11.13 -0.12
C ARG A 57 -4.00 10.32 0.33
N GLU A 58 -3.53 9.47 -0.57
CA GLU A 58 -2.39 8.62 -0.31
C GLU A 58 -1.33 8.87 -1.37
N SER A 59 -0.07 8.96 -0.95
CA SER A 59 1.07 8.93 -1.87
C SER A 59 2.11 7.98 -1.33
N GLY A 60 2.77 7.24 -2.21
CA GLY A 60 3.85 6.37 -1.80
C GLY A 60 4.73 5.95 -2.95
N TRP A 61 5.81 5.27 -2.61
CA TRP A 61 6.73 4.71 -3.57
C TRP A 61 7.27 3.36 -3.10
N ILE A 62 7.71 2.57 -4.07
CA ILE A 62 8.44 1.32 -3.86
C ILE A 62 9.69 1.39 -4.74
N VAL A 63 10.85 1.10 -4.15
CA VAL A 63 12.14 0.96 -4.83
C VAL A 63 12.55 -0.50 -4.77
N VAL A 64 12.86 -1.07 -5.93
CA VAL A 64 13.38 -2.42 -6.09
C VAL A 64 14.76 -2.32 -6.72
N LYS A 65 15.79 -2.85 -6.07
CA LYS A 65 17.18 -2.81 -6.55
C LYS A 65 17.95 -4.06 -6.15
N ASN A 66 19.08 -4.32 -6.80
CA ASN A 66 19.98 -5.38 -6.37
C ASN A 66 20.56 -5.07 -4.99
N ALA A 67 20.62 -6.07 -4.11
CA ALA A 67 21.20 -5.97 -2.79
C ALA A 67 22.71 -6.25 -2.84
N THR A 68 23.47 -5.41 -3.54
CA THR A 68 24.94 -5.55 -3.70
C THR A 68 25.71 -5.32 -2.40
N ASP A 69 25.11 -4.58 -1.47
CA ASP A 69 25.80 -4.06 -0.28
C ASP A 69 25.59 -4.93 0.96
N VAL A 70 24.93 -6.09 0.82
CA VAL A 70 24.67 -7.02 1.94
C VAL A 70 25.63 -8.21 1.81
N PRO A 71 26.71 -8.28 2.62
CA PRO A 71 27.68 -9.36 2.52
C PRO A 71 27.05 -10.71 2.85
N GLY A 72 27.34 -11.73 2.05
CA GLY A 72 26.95 -13.12 2.32
C GLY A 72 25.56 -13.54 1.85
N THR A 73 24.77 -12.64 1.22
CA THR A 73 23.41 -12.97 0.76
C THR A 73 23.33 -13.53 -0.67
N GLY A 74 24.44 -13.60 -1.41
CA GLY A 74 24.41 -14.01 -2.82
C GLY A 74 23.61 -13.03 -3.69
N ALA A 75 23.02 -13.52 -4.78
CA ALA A 75 22.12 -12.72 -5.62
C ALA A 75 20.81 -12.44 -4.85
N ALA A 76 20.65 -11.21 -4.37
CA ALA A 76 19.50 -10.79 -3.58
C ALA A 76 18.92 -9.46 -4.09
N THR A 77 17.63 -9.24 -3.81
CA THR A 77 16.90 -8.01 -4.16
C THR A 77 16.52 -7.28 -2.88
N LEU A 78 16.74 -5.97 -2.84
CA LEU A 78 16.27 -5.10 -1.77
C LEU A 78 15.01 -4.35 -2.24
N VAL A 79 13.92 -4.54 -1.49
CA VAL A 79 12.66 -3.81 -1.65
C VAL A 79 12.54 -2.81 -0.52
N GLN A 80 12.27 -1.55 -0.86
CA GLN A 80 12.03 -0.48 0.10
C GLN A 80 10.76 0.24 -0.28
N ALA A 81 9.86 0.44 0.68
CA ALA A 81 8.60 1.14 0.46
C ALA A 81 8.43 2.28 1.46
N CYS A 82 7.70 3.31 1.05
CA CYS A 82 7.24 4.37 1.94
C CYS A 82 5.90 4.89 1.42
N SER A 83 4.97 5.13 2.34
CA SER A 83 3.67 5.70 2.01
C SER A 83 3.24 6.73 3.06
N THR A 84 2.38 7.63 2.61
CA THR A 84 1.78 8.72 3.40
C THR A 84 0.29 8.71 3.10
N MET A 85 -0.53 8.87 4.13
CA MET A 85 -1.98 8.96 4.01
C MET A 85 -2.46 10.14 4.83
N SER A 86 -3.24 11.01 4.21
CA SER A 86 -3.79 12.20 4.84
C SER A 86 -5.30 12.20 4.69
N PRO A 87 -6.06 12.34 5.79
CA PRO A 87 -7.50 12.50 5.71
C PRO A 87 -7.85 13.86 5.09
N ASP A 88 -8.86 13.86 4.22
CA ASP A 88 -9.54 15.07 3.74
C ASP A 88 -10.72 15.31 4.69
N ILE A 89 -10.42 15.88 5.86
CA ILE A 89 -11.40 16.18 6.92
C ILE A 89 -11.81 17.63 6.90
N ASP A 90 -13.09 17.87 7.19
CA ASP A 90 -13.55 19.15 7.69
C ASP A 90 -13.04 19.33 9.13
N LEU A 91 -12.23 20.36 9.37
CA LEU A 91 -11.67 20.66 10.69
C LEU A 91 -12.75 21.14 11.69
N ASP A 92 -13.91 21.58 11.19
CA ASP A 92 -15.02 22.06 12.02
C ASP A 92 -15.96 20.94 12.48
N ALA A 93 -15.79 19.72 11.96
CA ALA A 93 -16.59 18.56 12.35
C ALA A 93 -16.00 17.82 13.56
N GLN A 94 -16.87 17.25 14.41
CA GLN A 94 -16.44 16.41 15.53
C GLN A 94 -16.04 15.02 15.02
N TRP A 95 -14.73 14.78 14.95
CA TRP A 95 -14.18 13.49 14.59
C TRP A 95 -13.66 12.74 15.82
N GLU A 96 -13.90 11.43 15.87
CA GLU A 96 -13.15 10.54 16.77
C GLU A 96 -11.74 10.28 16.20
N ILE A 97 -10.87 11.29 16.28
CA ILE A 97 -9.52 11.29 15.68
C ILE A 97 -8.71 10.05 16.08
N GLY A 98 -8.88 9.56 17.31
CA GLY A 98 -8.22 8.34 17.79
C GLY A 98 -8.66 7.07 17.06
N ALA A 99 -9.97 6.89 16.87
CA ALA A 99 -10.50 5.74 16.11
C ALA A 99 -10.04 5.79 14.65
N LEU A 100 -10.02 6.99 14.07
CA LEU A 100 -9.59 7.19 12.69
C LEU A 100 -8.10 6.87 12.49
N THR A 101 -7.26 7.37 13.39
CA THR A 101 -5.81 7.14 13.34
C THR A 101 -5.50 5.65 13.50
N ASN A 102 -6.16 4.97 14.44
CA ASN A 102 -5.99 3.54 14.64
C ASN A 102 -6.40 2.75 13.40
N PHE A 103 -7.53 3.09 12.79
CA PHE A 103 -7.98 2.45 11.55
C PHE A 103 -6.95 2.60 10.41
N VAL A 104 -6.42 3.82 10.22
CA VAL A 104 -5.40 4.07 9.19
C VAL A 104 -4.12 3.29 9.47
N LEU A 105 -3.60 3.32 10.70
CA LEU A 105 -2.36 2.61 11.03
C LEU A 105 -2.51 1.09 10.83
N GLN A 106 -3.62 0.51 11.28
CA GLN A 106 -3.87 -0.92 11.17
C GLN A 106 -4.10 -1.36 9.72
N SER A 107 -4.96 -0.67 8.97
CA SER A 107 -5.21 -0.99 7.56
C SER A 107 -3.95 -0.89 6.70
N ARG A 108 -3.00 -0.03 7.08
CA ARG A 108 -1.74 0.16 6.35
C ARG A 108 -0.74 -0.94 6.60
N GLU A 109 -0.63 -1.42 7.83
CA GLU A 109 0.23 -2.55 8.14
C GLU A 109 -0.16 -3.77 7.29
N ASP A 110 -1.45 -4.11 7.25
CA ASP A 110 -1.95 -5.23 6.45
C ASP A 110 -1.70 -5.05 4.94
N VAL A 111 -1.90 -3.83 4.41
CA VAL A 111 -1.73 -3.55 2.98
C VAL A 111 -0.25 -3.57 2.57
N GLU A 112 0.64 -2.97 3.35
CA GLU A 112 2.07 -2.93 2.99
C GLU A 112 2.74 -4.29 3.17
N VAL A 113 2.43 -5.02 4.26
CA VAL A 113 2.89 -6.41 4.43
C VAL A 113 2.38 -7.30 3.31
N GLY A 114 1.11 -7.13 2.91
CA GLY A 114 0.54 -7.83 1.76
C GLY A 114 1.26 -7.51 0.44
N ASN A 115 1.59 -6.25 0.20
CA ASN A 115 2.34 -5.83 -0.99
C ASN A 115 3.74 -6.47 -1.03
N ASP A 116 4.46 -6.47 0.09
CA ASP A 116 5.79 -7.05 0.19
C ASP A 116 5.76 -8.56 -0.09
N ALA A 117 4.79 -9.28 0.49
CA ALA A 117 4.62 -10.72 0.24
C ALA A 117 4.28 -11.03 -1.23
N ILE A 118 3.48 -10.19 -1.89
CA ILE A 118 3.16 -10.35 -3.33
C ILE A 118 4.42 -10.15 -4.17
N ILE A 119 5.20 -9.11 -3.89
CA ILE A 119 6.44 -8.82 -4.62
C ILE A 119 7.44 -9.96 -4.42
N GLU A 120 7.64 -10.42 -3.19
CA GLU A 120 8.52 -11.54 -2.85
C GLU A 120 8.14 -12.82 -3.61
N ASN A 121 6.87 -13.26 -3.49
CA ASN A 121 6.40 -14.47 -4.15
C ASN A 121 6.56 -14.40 -5.66
N MET A 122 6.22 -13.25 -6.28
CA MET A 122 6.38 -13.06 -7.71
C MET A 122 7.86 -13.15 -8.14
N MET A 123 8.79 -12.60 -7.35
CA MET A 123 10.22 -12.71 -7.64
C MET A 123 10.73 -14.15 -7.51
N ILE A 124 10.29 -14.88 -6.49
CA ILE A 124 10.66 -16.30 -6.30
C ILE A 124 10.15 -17.15 -7.47
N GLU A 125 8.89 -16.96 -7.88
CA GLU A 125 8.31 -17.68 -9.02
C GLU A 125 9.06 -17.41 -10.33
N GLU A 126 9.43 -16.16 -10.61
CA GLU A 126 10.20 -15.82 -11.81
C GLU A 126 11.63 -16.38 -11.77
N ALA A 127 12.29 -16.36 -10.61
CA ALA A 127 13.62 -16.98 -10.46
C ALA A 127 13.58 -18.50 -10.68
N ALA A 128 12.52 -19.16 -10.19
CA ALA A 128 12.32 -20.59 -10.41
C ALA A 128 12.16 -20.92 -11.91
N LYS A 129 11.41 -20.10 -12.67
CA LYS A 129 11.25 -20.29 -14.12
C LYS A 129 12.57 -20.16 -14.88
N GLN A 130 13.45 -19.26 -14.46
CA GLN A 130 14.77 -19.06 -15.09
C GLN A 130 15.75 -20.18 -14.81
N THR A 131 15.54 -20.98 -13.75
CA THR A 131 16.42 -22.09 -13.39
C THR A 131 16.11 -23.38 -14.17
N VAL A 132 14.93 -23.46 -14.79
CA VAL A 132 14.44 -24.63 -15.56
C VAL A 132 14.69 -24.48 -17.07
N ALA A 133 15.16 -23.31 -17.52
CA ALA A 133 15.54 -23.00 -18.90
C ALA A 133 17.06 -23.07 -19.09
#